data_AF-A0A7S1B8X6-F1
#
_entry.id   AF-A0A7S1B8X6-F1
#
_cell.length_a   1.000
_cell.length_b   1.000
_cell.length_c   1.000
_cell.angle_alpha   90.00
_cell.angle_beta   90.00
_cell.angle_gamma   90.00
#
_symmetry.space_group_name_H-M   'P 1'
#
loop_
_entity.id
_entity.type
_entity.pdbx_description
1 polymer ?
#
loop_
_entity_poly.entity_id
_entity_poly.type
_entity_poly.pdbx_seq_one_letter_code
_entity_poly.pdbx_strand_id
1 'polypeptide(L)'
;MLIQFFTTGVEPGSCPPQGLKLFRMTMCREAKRPEPLTSEAEAASPPAEGNPTFFRPVPPFQWHKKWSGTSWTWGPTSGDRGWSVEEMEEADAWHGRARGDIEGIWSMRLGGGVLVQVPKVIVGGQPELFRLAWLPEEGRLSRIEAGVTALGEVDDVEDDGAVRFAPPQLTSLRTDVFKMAGELEGVSKMEFLRNLGAEKDELGPDLTEEDTAFA
;
A
#
# COMPACT_ATOMS: atom_id res chain seq x y z
N MET A 1 21.17 -13.43 -1.90
CA MET A 1 20.23 -12.79 -2.85
C MET A 1 20.27 -13.59 -4.13
N LEU A 2 19.20 -14.33 -4.46
CA LEU A 2 19.11 -15.07 -5.72
C LEU A 2 18.32 -14.20 -6.72
N ILE A 3 18.92 -13.89 -7.87
CA ILE A 3 18.26 -13.19 -8.98
C ILE A 3 17.94 -14.25 -10.04
N GLN A 4 16.69 -14.34 -10.49
CA GLN A 4 16.28 -15.20 -11.61
C GLN A 4 15.90 -14.36 -12.83
N PHE A 5 16.40 -14.76 -14.01
CA PHE A 5 16.21 -14.10 -15.30
C PHE A 5 15.06 -14.73 -16.10
N PHE A 6 14.29 -13.93 -16.86
CA PHE A 6 13.31 -14.46 -17.82
C PHE A 6 13.08 -13.51 -19.01
N THR A 7 13.55 -13.91 -20.20
CA THR A 7 12.96 -13.62 -21.52
C THR A 7 13.04 -14.89 -22.36
N THR A 8 12.02 -15.19 -23.16
CA THR A 8 12.02 -16.32 -24.10
C THR A 8 12.98 -16.00 -25.26
N GLY A 9 13.99 -16.85 -25.47
CA GLY A 9 14.85 -16.82 -26.66
C GLY A 9 16.24 -16.19 -26.48
N VAL A 10 16.63 -15.83 -25.26
CA VAL A 10 17.97 -15.33 -24.95
C VAL A 10 18.61 -16.32 -23.98
N GLU A 11 19.81 -16.83 -24.28
CA GLU A 11 20.48 -17.78 -23.39
C GLU A 11 20.65 -17.16 -21.99
N PRO A 12 20.31 -17.87 -20.90
CA PRO A 12 20.50 -17.37 -19.55
C PRO A 12 21.93 -16.85 -19.36
N GLY A 13 22.09 -15.55 -19.10
CA GLY A 13 23.39 -14.89 -18.93
C GLY A 13 23.95 -14.16 -20.17
N SER A 14 23.28 -14.20 -21.32
CA SER A 14 23.75 -13.54 -22.55
C SER A 14 23.36 -12.06 -22.69
N CYS A 15 22.54 -11.53 -21.78
CA CYS A 15 22.28 -10.09 -21.68
C CYS A 15 22.14 -9.65 -20.21
N PRO A 16 22.51 -8.40 -19.88
CA PRO A 16 22.28 -7.84 -18.55
C PRO A 16 20.77 -7.86 -18.18
N PRO A 17 20.43 -7.96 -16.88
CA PRO A 17 19.05 -7.90 -16.43
C PRO A 17 18.40 -6.56 -16.81
N GLN A 18 17.25 -6.61 -17.47
CA GLN A 18 16.49 -5.43 -17.89
C GLN A 18 15.47 -4.96 -16.84
N GLY A 19 15.27 -5.73 -15.77
CA GLY A 19 14.38 -5.35 -14.68
C GLY A 19 14.45 -6.28 -13.48
N LEU A 20 14.11 -5.74 -12.30
CA LEU A 20 14.01 -6.49 -11.05
C LEU A 20 12.55 -6.74 -10.70
N LYS A 21 12.16 -8.01 -10.64
CA LYS A 21 10.81 -8.40 -10.18
C LYS A 21 10.76 -8.44 -8.67
N LEU A 22 9.68 -7.93 -8.09
CA LEU A 22 9.44 -8.11 -6.67
C LEU A 22 9.22 -9.60 -6.37
N PHE A 23 10.09 -10.18 -5.55
CA PHE A 23 10.00 -11.59 -5.16
C PHE A 23 9.31 -11.79 -3.80
N ARG A 24 9.69 -10.99 -2.80
CA ARG A 24 9.18 -11.10 -1.44
C ARG A 24 9.19 -9.74 -0.75
N MET A 25 8.22 -9.56 0.12
CA MET A 25 8.17 -8.47 1.10
C MET A 25 8.04 -9.06 2.50
N THR A 26 8.74 -8.46 3.45
CA THR A 26 8.64 -8.82 4.87
C THR A 26 8.10 -7.62 5.62
N MET A 27 7.07 -7.84 6.43
CA MET A 27 6.52 -6.82 7.32
C MET A 27 6.86 -7.21 8.76
N CYS A 28 7.65 -6.38 9.42
CA CYS A 28 7.98 -6.53 10.82
C CYS A 28 7.06 -5.63 11.65
N ARG A 29 6.32 -6.22 12.59
CA ARG A 29 5.48 -5.46 13.52
C ARG A 29 6.11 -5.55 14.90
N GLU A 30 6.70 -4.45 15.33
CA GLU A 30 7.42 -4.38 16.59
C GLU A 30 6.65 -3.55 17.60
N ALA A 31 6.75 -3.92 18.87
CA ALA A 31 6.13 -3.18 19.95
C ALA A 31 6.97 -3.32 21.20
N LYS A 32 7.06 -2.24 21.95
CA LYS A 32 7.79 -2.20 23.21
C LYS A 32 6.94 -2.81 24.32
N ARG A 33 6.96 -4.14 24.44
CA ARG A 33 6.20 -4.91 25.43
C ARG A 33 6.97 -6.16 25.88
N PRO A 34 6.71 -6.67 27.10
CA PRO A 34 7.38 -7.86 27.61
C PRO A 34 6.94 -9.14 26.87
N GLU A 35 5.69 -9.20 26.41
CA GLU A 35 5.13 -10.35 25.70
C GLU A 35 4.66 -9.96 24.30
N PRO A 36 4.81 -10.83 23.29
CA PRO A 36 4.31 -10.54 21.95
C PRO A 36 2.78 -10.48 21.94
N LEU A 37 2.21 -9.53 21.22
CA LEU A 37 0.77 -9.51 21.00
C LEU A 37 0.41 -10.60 19.99
N THR A 38 -0.62 -11.35 20.33
CA THR A 38 -1.20 -12.37 19.46
C THR A 38 -2.49 -11.85 18.82
N SER A 39 -2.90 -12.47 17.72
CA SER A 39 -4.17 -12.18 17.06
C SER A 39 -5.36 -12.38 17.99
N GLU A 40 -5.31 -13.40 18.84
CA GLU A 40 -6.39 -13.76 19.76
C GLU A 40 -6.51 -12.74 20.90
N ALA A 41 -5.39 -12.26 21.43
CA ALA A 41 -5.38 -11.23 22.46
C ALA A 41 -5.95 -9.91 21.94
N GLU A 42 -5.56 -9.49 20.74
CA GLU A 42 -6.13 -8.29 20.10
C GLU A 42 -7.61 -8.49 19.75
N ALA A 43 -8.05 -9.71 19.40
CA ALA A 43 -9.46 -10.02 19.16
C ALA A 43 -10.32 -9.91 20.43
N ALA A 44 -9.84 -10.41 21.56
CA ALA A 44 -10.55 -10.38 22.84
C ALA A 44 -10.65 -8.95 23.42
N SER A 45 -9.62 -8.14 23.26
CA SER A 45 -9.58 -6.76 23.73
C SER A 45 -9.10 -5.84 22.60
N PRO A 46 -10.04 -5.21 21.85
CA PRO A 46 -9.69 -4.22 20.83
C PRO A 46 -8.73 -3.15 21.39
N PRO A 47 -7.74 -2.67 20.60
CA PRO A 47 -6.89 -1.58 21.01
C PRO A 47 -7.72 -0.33 21.35
N ALA A 48 -7.43 0.28 22.50
CA ALA A 48 -7.98 1.58 22.84
C ALA A 48 -7.38 2.68 21.95
N GLU A 49 -8.04 3.84 21.88
CA GLU A 49 -7.49 5.02 21.22
C GLU A 49 -6.10 5.37 21.77
N GLY A 50 -5.16 5.69 20.88
CA GLY A 50 -3.74 5.83 21.13
C GLY A 50 -2.93 4.53 21.01
N ASN A 51 -3.57 3.36 20.84
CA ASN A 51 -2.89 2.08 20.69
C ASN A 51 -3.12 1.50 19.27
N PRO A 52 -2.06 1.25 18.48
CA PRO A 52 -2.22 0.77 17.11
C PRO A 52 -2.83 -0.64 17.02
N THR A 53 -3.60 -0.86 15.96
CA THR A 53 -4.04 -2.17 15.48
C THR A 53 -2.84 -2.91 14.86
N PHE A 54 -2.61 -4.17 15.27
CA PHE A 54 -1.51 -4.97 14.75
C PHE A 54 -2.00 -6.04 13.77
N PHE A 55 -3.15 -6.65 14.06
CA PHE A 55 -3.66 -7.78 13.27
C PHE A 55 -5.00 -7.48 12.62
N ARG A 56 -5.84 -6.64 13.24
CA ARG A 56 -7.20 -6.40 12.75
C ARG A 56 -7.20 -5.74 11.37
N PRO A 57 -8.00 -6.25 10.42
CA PRO A 57 -8.17 -5.58 9.14
C PRO A 57 -8.91 -4.25 9.35
N VAL A 58 -8.59 -3.25 8.53
CA VAL A 58 -9.26 -1.96 8.53
C VAL A 58 -10.24 -1.90 7.36
N PRO A 59 -11.55 -1.67 7.60
CA PRO A 59 -12.56 -1.64 6.55
C PRO A 59 -12.26 -0.59 5.47
N PRO A 60 -12.58 -0.84 4.18
CA PRO A 60 -12.24 0.06 3.08
C PRO A 60 -12.70 1.52 3.27
N PHE A 61 -13.87 1.76 3.87
CA PHE A 61 -14.39 3.11 4.08
C PHE A 61 -13.56 3.93 5.07
N GLN A 62 -12.82 3.32 6.01
CA GLN A 62 -11.93 4.08 6.92
C GLN A 62 -10.70 4.63 6.20
N TRP A 63 -10.37 4.11 5.02
CA TRP A 63 -9.30 4.65 4.17
C TRP A 63 -9.76 5.84 3.31
N HIS A 64 -11.07 5.97 3.10
CA HIS A 64 -11.66 6.98 2.23
C HIS A 64 -12.31 8.07 3.09
N LYS A 65 -11.48 8.98 3.59
CA LYS A 65 -11.88 10.13 4.41
C LYS A 65 -11.21 11.39 3.88
N LYS A 66 -11.66 12.57 4.34
CA LYS A 66 -10.89 13.80 4.18
C LYS A 66 -9.75 13.79 5.20
N TRP A 67 -8.54 14.07 4.75
CA TRP A 67 -7.33 13.99 5.57
C TRP A 67 -6.60 15.32 5.58
N SER A 68 -6.04 15.70 6.74
CA SER A 68 -5.23 16.90 6.92
C SER A 68 -4.06 16.65 7.85
N GLY A 69 -2.98 17.43 7.74
CA GLY A 69 -1.78 17.20 8.54
C GLY A 69 -0.51 17.74 7.89
N THR A 70 0.58 16.98 8.01
CA THR A 70 1.90 17.43 7.54
C THR A 70 2.55 16.40 6.64
N SER A 71 3.31 16.90 5.69
CA SER A 71 4.13 16.14 4.76
C SER A 71 5.57 16.62 4.83
N TRP A 72 6.50 15.69 4.82
CA TRP A 72 7.93 15.94 4.80
C TRP A 72 8.57 15.08 3.72
N THR A 73 9.36 15.68 2.85
CA THR A 73 10.10 14.99 1.80
C THR A 73 11.58 15.30 1.91
N TRP A 74 12.37 14.24 1.96
CA TRP A 74 13.82 14.27 1.79
C TRP A 74 14.18 13.83 0.36
N GLY A 75 15.19 14.46 -0.22
CA GLY A 75 15.83 13.99 -1.45
C GLY A 75 17.31 14.39 -1.48
N PRO A 76 18.19 13.57 -2.08
CA PRO A 76 19.64 13.77 -2.05
C PRO A 76 20.06 15.06 -2.74
N THR A 77 19.34 15.50 -3.78
CA THR A 77 19.63 16.74 -4.51
C THR A 77 18.79 17.93 -4.03
N SER A 78 17.54 17.68 -3.61
CA SER A 78 16.56 18.72 -3.30
C SER A 78 16.55 19.16 -1.83
N GLY A 79 17.22 18.40 -0.95
CA GLY A 79 17.20 18.59 0.50
C GLY A 79 15.85 18.23 1.14
N ASP A 80 15.71 18.62 2.41
CA ASP A 80 14.48 18.45 3.20
C ASP A 80 13.46 19.56 2.91
N ARG A 81 12.21 19.17 2.70
CA ARG A 81 11.07 20.07 2.48
C ARG A 81 9.88 19.60 3.30
N GLY A 82 9.24 20.52 4.02
CA GLY A 82 8.04 20.24 4.80
C GLY A 82 6.93 21.22 4.48
N TRP A 83 5.69 20.74 4.49
CA TRP A 83 4.50 21.59 4.33
C TRP A 83 3.30 21.03 5.10
N SER A 84 2.37 21.92 5.43
CA SER A 84 1.06 21.56 5.95
C SER A 84 0.08 21.29 4.81
N VAL A 85 -0.77 20.29 4.98
CA VAL A 85 -1.87 19.95 4.08
C VAL A 85 -3.16 20.19 4.85
N GLU A 86 -3.93 21.19 4.42
CA GLU A 86 -5.22 21.53 5.06
C GLU A 86 -6.30 20.51 4.70
N GLU A 87 -6.33 20.08 3.45
CA GLU A 87 -7.18 18.99 2.95
C GLU A 87 -6.43 18.28 1.83
N MET A 88 -6.34 16.95 1.90
CA MET A 88 -5.66 16.15 0.89
C MET A 88 -6.50 16.08 -0.38
N GLU A 89 -5.87 16.38 -1.50
CA GLU A 89 -6.48 16.25 -2.81
C GLU A 89 -6.73 14.78 -3.18
N GLU A 90 -7.79 14.53 -3.96
CA GLU A 90 -8.16 13.18 -4.40
C GLU A 90 -7.05 12.50 -5.21
N ALA A 91 -6.31 13.27 -6.02
CA ALA A 91 -5.17 12.77 -6.79
C ALA A 91 -4.08 12.16 -5.90
N ASP A 92 -3.86 12.76 -4.73
CA ASP A 92 -2.90 12.33 -3.71
C ASP A 92 -3.45 11.24 -2.77
N ALA A 93 -4.75 10.96 -2.79
CA ALA A 93 -5.43 9.99 -1.94
C ALA A 93 -5.29 8.53 -2.44
N TRP A 94 -4.11 8.15 -2.94
CA TRP A 94 -3.83 6.80 -3.48
C TRP A 94 -4.08 5.66 -2.48
N HIS A 95 -4.10 5.95 -1.17
CA HIS A 95 -4.33 4.97 -0.11
C HIS A 95 -5.82 4.56 0.02
N GLY A 96 -6.74 5.39 -0.46
CA GLY A 96 -8.16 5.04 -0.54
C GLY A 96 -8.36 3.90 -1.53
N ARG A 97 -7.77 4.03 -2.73
CA ARG A 97 -8.08 3.22 -3.91
C ARG A 97 -7.87 1.71 -3.66
N ALA A 98 -8.96 0.95 -3.67
CA ALA A 98 -8.97 -0.45 -3.20
C ALA A 98 -8.19 -1.45 -4.09
N ARG A 99 -8.10 -1.21 -5.40
CA ARG A 99 -7.42 -2.10 -6.36
C ARG A 99 -6.07 -1.57 -6.86
N GLY A 100 -5.67 -0.37 -6.45
CA GLY A 100 -4.67 0.40 -7.19
C GLY A 100 -5.21 0.80 -8.56
N ASP A 101 -4.88 1.99 -9.01
CA ASP A 101 -5.29 2.56 -10.29
C ASP A 101 -4.13 2.63 -11.29
N ILE A 102 -2.95 2.19 -10.86
CA ILE A 102 -1.71 2.27 -11.63
C ILE A 102 -1.37 0.86 -12.11
N GLU A 103 -1.36 0.70 -13.43
CA GLU A 103 -0.87 -0.52 -14.07
C GLU A 103 0.59 -0.77 -13.66
N GLY A 104 0.98 -2.04 -13.52
CA GLY A 104 2.36 -2.37 -13.13
C GLY A 104 2.66 -2.22 -11.63
N ILE A 105 1.67 -1.91 -10.79
CA ILE A 105 1.80 -1.89 -9.32
C ILE A 105 1.08 -3.10 -8.69
N TRP A 106 1.70 -3.70 -7.68
CA TRP A 106 1.02 -4.57 -6.72
C TRP A 106 0.42 -3.72 -5.61
N SER A 107 -0.87 -3.84 -5.36
CA SER A 107 -1.54 -3.21 -4.21
C SER A 107 -2.07 -4.28 -3.27
N MET A 108 -1.62 -4.25 -2.01
CA MET A 108 -1.94 -5.27 -1.01
C MET A 108 -2.40 -4.62 0.28
N ARG A 109 -3.60 -4.99 0.74
CA ARG A 109 -4.11 -4.67 2.08
C ARG A 109 -3.77 -5.81 3.03
N LEU A 110 -3.09 -5.48 4.11
CA LEU A 110 -2.63 -6.41 5.12
C LEU A 110 -3.32 -6.10 6.45
N GLY A 111 -3.35 -7.07 7.37
CA GLY A 111 -3.87 -6.85 8.72
C GLY A 111 -3.11 -5.74 9.48
N GLY A 112 -3.73 -5.16 10.50
CA GLY A 112 -3.19 -4.03 11.27
C GLY A 112 -3.26 -2.70 10.54
N GLY A 113 -4.22 -2.56 9.62
CA GLY A 113 -4.43 -1.33 8.87
C GLY A 113 -3.28 -0.94 7.95
N VAL A 114 -2.59 -1.91 7.35
CA VAL A 114 -1.45 -1.65 6.45
C VAL A 114 -1.88 -1.81 4.99
N LEU A 115 -1.54 -0.84 4.16
CA LEU A 115 -1.62 -0.91 2.71
C LEU A 115 -0.22 -0.75 2.15
N VAL A 116 0.17 -1.64 1.25
CA VAL A 116 1.43 -1.53 0.52
C VAL A 116 1.15 -1.47 -0.98
N GLN A 117 1.78 -0.52 -1.65
CA GLN A 117 1.82 -0.43 -3.11
C GLN A 117 3.26 -0.42 -3.58
N VAL A 118 3.60 -1.36 -4.46
CA VAL A 118 4.99 -1.54 -4.94
C VAL A 118 5.03 -1.93 -6.40
N PRO A 119 6.09 -1.57 -7.15
CA PRO A 119 6.23 -1.96 -8.54
C PRO A 119 6.30 -3.47 -8.71
N LYS A 120 5.66 -3.98 -9.76
CA LYS A 120 5.79 -5.39 -10.18
C LYS A 120 7.19 -5.66 -10.72
N VAL A 121 7.76 -4.68 -11.43
CA VAL A 121 9.10 -4.70 -12.03
C VAL A 121 9.71 -3.31 -11.84
N ILE A 122 10.97 -3.25 -11.43
CA ILE A 122 11.78 -2.01 -11.45
C ILE A 122 12.67 -2.09 -12.68
N VAL A 123 12.56 -1.12 -13.58
CA VAL A 123 13.41 -1.01 -14.78
C VAL A 123 14.55 -0.04 -14.49
N GLY A 124 15.72 -0.25 -15.12
CA GLY A 124 16.85 0.64 -14.98
C GLY A 124 16.57 2.06 -15.50
N GLY A 125 17.22 3.05 -14.87
CA GLY A 125 17.26 4.42 -15.38
C GLY A 125 16.09 5.33 -14.99
N GLN A 126 15.06 4.85 -14.26
CA GLN A 126 13.98 5.68 -13.71
C GLN A 126 13.69 5.31 -12.24
N PRO A 127 13.35 6.29 -11.39
CA PRO A 127 12.91 6.03 -10.02
C PRO A 127 11.50 5.45 -10.02
N GLU A 128 11.32 4.38 -9.28
CA GLU A 128 10.02 3.75 -9.04
C GLU A 128 9.53 4.00 -7.61
N LEU A 129 8.21 4.05 -7.41
CA LEU A 129 7.63 4.43 -6.12
C LEU A 129 7.20 3.21 -5.30
N PHE A 130 7.75 3.13 -4.09
CA PHE A 130 7.33 2.20 -3.04
C PHE A 130 6.50 2.97 -2.02
N ARG A 131 5.25 2.58 -1.85
CA ARG A 131 4.32 3.28 -0.95
C ARG A 131 3.82 2.36 0.15
N LEU A 132 3.77 2.90 1.35
CA LEU A 132 3.15 2.27 2.50
C LEU A 132 2.20 3.27 3.15
N ALA A 133 0.97 2.87 3.37
CA ALA A 133 0.03 3.60 4.22
C ALA A 133 -0.34 2.73 5.41
N TRP A 134 -0.45 3.37 6.57
CA TRP A 134 -0.80 2.73 7.82
C TRP A 134 -1.89 3.53 8.52
N LEU A 135 -3.01 2.87 8.76
CA LEU A 135 -4.08 3.31 9.64
C LEU A 135 -3.92 2.58 10.99
N PRO A 136 -3.05 3.08 11.88
CA PRO A 136 -2.87 2.46 13.20
C PRO A 136 -4.18 2.41 13.97
N GLU A 137 -5.00 3.44 13.83
CA GLU A 137 -6.30 3.57 14.49
C GLU A 137 -7.22 4.45 13.65
N GLU A 138 -8.49 4.51 14.04
CA GLU A 138 -9.47 5.37 13.38
C GLU A 138 -9.05 6.83 13.45
N GLY A 139 -9.11 7.52 12.31
CA GLY A 139 -8.80 8.95 12.23
C GLY A 139 -7.31 9.30 12.22
N ARG A 140 -6.38 8.32 12.22
CA ARG A 140 -4.95 8.56 12.02
C ARG A 140 -4.41 7.81 10.81
N LEU A 141 -3.73 8.54 9.93
CA LEU A 141 -3.13 7.99 8.72
C LEU A 141 -1.67 8.42 8.65
N SER A 142 -0.77 7.43 8.65
CA SER A 142 0.65 7.63 8.38
C SER A 142 0.97 7.07 7.01
N ARG A 143 1.77 7.79 6.21
CA ARG A 143 2.20 7.31 4.89
C ARG A 143 3.68 7.48 4.69
N ILE A 144 4.24 6.60 3.88
CA ILE A 144 5.59 6.69 3.37
C ILE A 144 5.54 6.45 1.87
N GLU A 145 6.24 7.28 1.12
CA GLU A 145 6.52 7.09 -0.30
C GLU A 145 8.03 7.20 -0.51
N ALA A 146 8.65 6.11 -0.97
CA ALA A 146 10.06 6.02 -1.24
C ALA A 146 10.29 5.91 -2.76
N GLY A 147 11.03 6.85 -3.34
CA GLY A 147 11.54 6.73 -4.69
C GLY A 147 12.79 5.86 -4.67
N VAL A 148 12.81 4.79 -5.46
CA VAL A 148 13.91 3.84 -5.52
C VAL A 148 14.34 3.65 -6.96
N THR A 149 15.63 3.82 -7.23
CA THR A 149 16.25 3.41 -8.49
C THR A 149 16.99 2.09 -8.29
N ALA A 150 17.07 1.28 -9.34
CA ALA A 150 17.88 0.08 -9.36
C ALA A 150 18.52 -0.09 -10.74
N LEU A 151 19.42 -1.07 -10.86
CA LEU A 151 20.13 -1.36 -12.11
C LEU A 151 20.89 -0.13 -12.68
N GLY A 152 21.41 0.72 -11.79
CA GLY A 152 22.34 1.77 -12.22
C GLY A 152 23.68 1.13 -12.57
N GLU A 153 24.08 1.21 -13.83
CA GLU A 153 25.37 0.67 -14.28
C GLU A 153 26.52 1.42 -13.60
N VAL A 154 27.55 0.66 -13.24
CA VAL A 154 28.80 1.22 -12.71
C VAL A 154 29.81 1.21 -13.84
N ASP A 155 30.23 2.41 -14.26
CA ASP A 155 31.31 2.59 -15.22
C ASP A 155 32.64 2.16 -14.57
N ASP A 156 33.01 0.89 -14.73
CA ASP A 156 34.36 0.42 -14.40
C ASP A 156 35.23 0.49 -15.64
N VAL A 157 36.28 1.31 -15.58
CA VAL A 157 37.22 1.55 -16.70
C VAL A 157 38.22 0.38 -16.86
N GLU A 158 38.21 -0.61 -15.96
CA GLU A 158 39.30 -1.59 -15.83
C GLU A 158 38.94 -3.06 -16.12
N ASP A 159 37.67 -3.44 -16.37
CA ASP A 159 37.30 -4.86 -16.51
C ASP A 159 36.67 -5.23 -17.87
N ASP A 160 37.33 -6.17 -18.56
CA ASP A 160 37.04 -6.71 -19.90
C ASP A 160 35.66 -7.42 -19.99
N GLY A 161 34.59 -6.64 -20.10
CA GLY A 161 33.30 -7.12 -20.63
C GLY A 161 32.25 -7.59 -19.61
N ALA A 162 32.43 -7.33 -18.31
CA ALA A 162 31.42 -7.60 -17.29
C ALA A 162 30.59 -6.34 -16.95
N VAL A 163 29.26 -6.40 -17.09
CA VAL A 163 28.35 -5.32 -16.66
C VAL A 163 28.10 -5.42 -15.16
N ARG A 164 28.37 -4.34 -14.42
CA ARG A 164 28.18 -4.24 -12.96
C ARG A 164 27.05 -3.26 -12.66
N PHE A 165 26.25 -3.57 -11.63
CA PHE A 165 25.16 -2.71 -11.19
C PHE A 165 25.37 -2.26 -9.75
N ALA A 166 25.14 -0.97 -9.52
CA ALA A 166 25.04 -0.40 -8.20
C ALA A 166 23.84 -1.00 -7.44
N PRO A 167 23.93 -1.12 -6.10
CA PRO A 167 22.78 -1.51 -5.30
C PRO A 167 21.64 -0.48 -5.46
N PRO A 168 20.37 -0.88 -5.26
CA PRO A 168 19.25 0.05 -5.34
C PRO A 168 19.45 1.28 -4.44
N GLN A 169 19.15 2.46 -4.97
CA GLN A 169 19.36 3.73 -4.29
C GLN A 169 18.03 4.41 -3.99
N LEU A 170 17.93 4.97 -2.78
CA LEU A 170 16.81 5.81 -2.38
C LEU A 170 16.99 7.21 -2.99
N THR A 171 16.10 7.59 -3.89
CA THR A 171 16.12 8.89 -4.58
C THR A 171 15.22 9.92 -3.92
N SER A 172 14.24 9.48 -3.14
CA SER A 172 13.39 10.36 -2.33
C SER A 172 12.73 9.57 -1.21
N LEU A 173 12.40 10.25 -0.13
CA LEU A 173 11.60 9.71 0.95
C LEU A 173 10.61 10.77 1.41
N ARG A 174 9.33 10.55 1.13
CA ARG A 174 8.22 11.32 1.65
C ARG A 174 7.59 10.57 2.81
N THR A 175 7.35 11.28 3.90
CA THR A 175 6.60 10.80 5.05
C THR A 175 5.47 11.76 5.34
N ASP A 176 4.28 11.22 5.52
CA ASP A 176 3.11 12.00 5.87
C ASP A 176 2.52 11.54 7.20
N VAL A 177 2.04 12.50 7.98
CA VAL A 177 1.27 12.24 9.21
C VAL A 177 -0.02 13.04 9.14
N PHE A 178 -1.14 12.33 9.03
CA PHE A 178 -2.46 12.90 8.85
C PHE A 178 -3.42 12.49 9.96
N LYS A 179 -4.38 13.39 10.19
CA LYS A 179 -5.59 13.19 10.98
C LYS A 179 -6.81 13.32 10.08
N MET A 180 -7.89 12.66 10.45
CA MET A 180 -9.17 12.82 9.75
C MET A 180 -9.67 14.25 9.92
N ALA A 181 -9.95 14.91 8.80
CA ALA A 181 -10.52 16.24 8.71
C ALA A 181 -12.04 16.22 8.52
N GLY A 182 -12.59 15.10 8.02
CA GLY A 182 -14.02 14.93 7.79
C GLY A 182 -14.35 13.70 6.95
N GLU A 183 -15.63 13.53 6.68
CA GLU A 183 -16.14 12.52 5.74
C GLU A 183 -16.08 13.05 4.30
N LEU A 184 -15.94 12.16 3.32
CA LEU A 184 -16.13 12.50 1.92
C LEU A 184 -17.62 12.78 1.65
N GLU A 185 -17.92 13.77 0.82
CA GLU A 185 -19.30 14.10 0.44
C GLU A 185 -19.92 12.94 -0.35
N GLY A 186 -21.13 12.50 0.04
CA GLY A 186 -21.87 11.42 -0.62
C GLY A 186 -21.48 9.99 -0.23
N VAL A 187 -20.63 9.79 0.77
CA VAL A 187 -20.28 8.46 1.31
C VAL A 187 -20.75 8.36 2.76
N SER A 188 -22.07 8.41 2.99
CA SER A 188 -22.55 8.00 4.31
C SER A 188 -22.27 6.50 4.51
N LYS A 189 -21.92 6.09 5.74
CA LYS A 189 -21.75 4.67 6.11
C LYS A 189 -22.96 3.82 5.68
N MET A 190 -24.14 4.43 5.62
CA MET A 190 -25.39 3.83 5.14
C MET A 190 -25.45 3.66 3.61
N GLU A 191 -24.97 4.62 2.82
CA GLU A 191 -24.92 4.51 1.35
C GLU A 191 -23.91 3.46 0.90
N PHE A 192 -22.73 3.42 1.52
CA PHE A 192 -21.73 2.37 1.23
C PHE A 192 -22.27 0.97 1.55
N LEU A 193 -22.94 0.79 2.70
CA LEU A 193 -23.57 -0.48 3.07
C LEU A 193 -24.76 -0.84 2.16
N ARG A 194 -25.55 0.14 1.71
CA ARG A 194 -26.62 -0.09 0.70
C ARG A 194 -26.04 -0.55 -0.64
N ASN A 195 -24.97 0.07 -1.11
CA ASN A 195 -24.35 -0.30 -2.38
C ASN A 195 -23.73 -1.71 -2.35
N LEU A 196 -23.26 -2.16 -1.17
CA LEU A 196 -22.80 -3.55 -0.95
C LEU A 196 -23.94 -4.57 -0.83
N GLY A 197 -25.15 -4.14 -0.43
CA GLY A 197 -26.34 -4.98 -0.36
C GLY A 197 -27.13 -5.06 -1.68
N ALA A 198 -26.99 -4.07 -2.56
CA ALA A 198 -27.74 -3.96 -3.81
C ALA A 198 -27.32 -4.96 -4.90
N GLU A 199 -26.13 -5.59 -4.81
CA GLU A 199 -25.75 -6.67 -5.73
C GLU A 199 -26.50 -7.99 -5.47
N LYS A 200 -27.26 -8.11 -4.36
CA LYS A 200 -28.04 -9.32 -4.06
C LYS A 200 -29.48 -9.32 -4.60
N ASP A 201 -29.97 -8.18 -5.10
CA ASP A 201 -31.38 -8.04 -5.53
C ASP A 201 -31.56 -8.01 -7.07
N GLU A 202 -30.52 -8.28 -7.86
CA GLU A 202 -30.63 -8.47 -9.33
C GLU A 202 -30.83 -9.94 -9.78
N LEU A 203 -31.39 -10.78 -8.91
CA LEU A 203 -32.06 -12.02 -9.31
C LEU A 203 -33.51 -11.88 -8.85
N GLY A 204 -34.38 -11.53 -9.79
CA GLY A 204 -35.73 -11.02 -9.57
C GLY A 204 -36.65 -11.88 -8.69
N PRO A 205 -37.80 -11.31 -8.28
CA PRO A 205 -38.75 -12.00 -7.44
C PRO A 205 -39.57 -12.96 -8.30
N ASP A 206 -39.41 -14.25 -8.09
CA ASP A 206 -40.50 -15.20 -8.33
C ASP A 206 -40.33 -16.43 -7.44
N LEU A 207 -41.06 -16.45 -6.33
CA LEU A 207 -42.09 -17.44 -6.05
C LEU A 207 -42.79 -17.06 -4.74
N THR A 208 -44.10 -16.88 -4.88
CA THR A 208 -45.07 -16.39 -3.92
C THR A 208 -45.17 -17.24 -2.65
N GLU A 209 -45.25 -16.56 -1.49
CA GLU A 209 -45.92 -17.09 -0.31
C GLU A 209 -47.41 -17.24 -0.64
N GLU A 210 -47.86 -18.47 -0.80
CA GLU A 210 -49.13 -19.02 -0.29
C GLU A 210 -49.38 -20.34 -1.01
N ASP A 211 -48.97 -21.43 -0.39
CA ASP A 211 -49.81 -22.63 -0.40
C ASP A 211 -49.61 -23.44 0.88
N THR A 212 -50.68 -23.43 1.67
CA THR A 212 -51.15 -24.51 2.54
C THR A 212 -50.44 -24.75 3.88
N ALA A 213 -51.11 -24.26 4.92
CA ALA A 213 -51.30 -24.99 6.17
C ALA A 213 -51.64 -26.47 5.92
N PHE A 214 -51.07 -27.39 6.70
CA PHE A 214 -51.75 -28.47 7.44
C PHE A 214 -50.71 -29.43 8.06
N ALA A 215 -50.91 -29.71 9.37
CA ALA A 215 -50.36 -30.78 10.22
C ALA A 215 -48.88 -30.72 10.63
#